data_AF-A0A067SVF6-F1
#
_entry.id   AF-A0A067SVF6-F1
#
_cell.length_a   1.000
_cell.length_b   1.000
_cell.length_c   1.000
_cell.angle_alpha   90.00
_cell.angle_beta   90.00
_cell.angle_gamma   90.00
#
_symmetry.space_group_name_H-M   'P 1'
#
loop_
_entity.id
_entity.type
_entity.pdbx_description
1 polymer ?
#
loop_
_entity_poly.entity_id
_entity_poly.type
_entity_poly.pdbx_seq_one_letter_code
_entity_poly.pdbx_strand_id
1 'polypeptide(L)'
;MIHVADNEFSQSPDFHAAYFVQLEDVYHNSPIDVPLTYNDPGMGSSFINGTGAVDLYGFDEYPQRSDCTHQTWNPAPTNYYSYHMQVNPMNPQFIPEFQSGAGDSWGLTSPGISPPCV
;
A
#
# COMPACT_ATOMS: atom_id res chain seq x y z
N MET A 1 2.54 -17.14 -3.29
CA MET A 1 1.15 -16.65 -3.43
C MET A 1 0.78 -16.04 -2.09
N ILE A 2 0.13 -14.88 -2.09
CA ILE A 2 -0.28 -14.09 -0.90
C ILE A 2 -1.66 -13.49 -1.19
N HIS A 3 -2.40 -13.10 -0.15
CA HIS A 3 -3.74 -12.51 -0.28
C HIS A 3 -3.82 -11.16 0.46
N VAL A 4 -4.40 -10.14 -0.17
CA VAL A 4 -4.53 -8.80 0.44
C VAL A 4 -5.78 -8.76 1.33
N ALA A 5 -5.64 -8.38 2.60
CA ALA A 5 -6.74 -8.36 3.55
C ALA A 5 -7.77 -7.25 3.23
N ASP A 6 -7.29 -6.01 3.08
CA ASP A 6 -8.02 -4.81 2.69
C ASP A 6 -7.06 -3.83 1.99
N ASN A 7 -7.55 -2.70 1.49
CA ASN A 7 -6.81 -1.74 0.67
C ASN A 7 -6.60 -0.39 1.37
N GLU A 8 -5.35 0.00 1.64
CA GLU A 8 -4.96 1.31 2.20
C GLU A 8 -5.81 1.80 3.39
N PHE A 9 -6.37 0.88 4.17
CA PHE A 9 -7.29 1.16 5.26
C PHE A 9 -6.55 1.78 6.47
N SER A 10 -7.08 2.86 7.03
CA SER A 10 -6.46 3.51 8.19
C SER A 10 -6.66 2.70 9.49
N GLN A 11 -5.57 2.22 10.09
CA GLN A 11 -5.58 1.69 11.47
C GLN A 11 -5.91 2.77 12.51
N SER A 12 -5.83 4.05 12.14
CA SER A 12 -6.18 5.17 13.01
C SER A 12 -7.66 5.54 12.89
N PRO A 13 -8.36 5.78 14.02
CA PRO A 13 -7.93 5.51 15.41
C PRO A 13 -7.84 4.02 15.74
N ASP A 14 -7.00 3.64 16.72
CA ASP A 14 -6.59 2.26 17.04
C ASP A 14 -7.73 1.22 17.15
N PHE A 15 -8.96 1.63 17.49
CA PHE A 15 -10.10 0.71 17.53
C PHE A 15 -10.48 0.16 16.14
N HIS A 16 -10.03 0.81 15.06
CA HIS A 16 -10.14 0.28 13.70
C HIS A 16 -9.37 -1.03 13.52
N ALA A 17 -8.38 -1.32 14.37
CA ALA A 17 -7.63 -2.57 14.32
C ALA A 17 -8.53 -3.82 14.48
N ALA A 18 -9.65 -3.70 15.20
CA ALA A 18 -10.61 -4.78 15.35
C ALA A 18 -11.28 -5.20 14.04
N TYR A 19 -11.32 -4.32 13.03
CA TYR A 19 -11.83 -4.66 11.70
C TYR A 19 -10.92 -5.67 10.99
N PHE A 20 -9.60 -5.53 11.10
CA PHE A 20 -8.66 -6.46 10.47
C PHE A 20 -8.73 -7.85 11.11
N VAL A 21 -8.97 -7.95 12.43
CA VAL A 21 -9.25 -9.24 13.08
C VAL A 21 -10.48 -9.92 12.47
N GLN A 22 -11.53 -9.15 12.15
CA GLN A 22 -12.73 -9.72 11.51
C GLN A 22 -12.43 -10.21 10.10
N LEU A 23 -11.57 -9.52 9.35
CA LEU A 23 -11.14 -9.95 8.02
C LEU A 23 -10.30 -11.22 8.09
N GLU A 24 -9.32 -11.26 8.99
CA GLU A 24 -8.49 -12.45 9.28
C GLU A 24 -9.38 -13.65 9.62
N ASP A 25 -10.36 -13.50 10.50
CA ASP A 25 -11.32 -14.56 10.83
C ASP A 25 -12.09 -15.06 9.61
N VAL A 26 -12.53 -14.16 8.72
CA VAL A 26 -13.21 -14.56 7.47
C VAL A 26 -12.28 -15.36 6.58
N TYR A 27 -11.02 -14.93 6.41
CA TYR A 27 -10.06 -15.62 5.54
C TYR A 27 -9.60 -16.95 6.12
N HIS A 28 -9.30 -17.02 7.41
CA HIS A 28 -8.91 -18.27 8.09
C HIS A 28 -10.05 -19.30 8.17
N ASN A 29 -11.31 -18.86 8.11
CA ASN A 29 -12.47 -19.76 7.99
C ASN A 29 -12.82 -20.11 6.53
N SER A 30 -12.00 -19.71 5.56
CA SER A 30 -12.17 -20.02 4.14
C SER A 30 -11.13 -21.04 3.67
N PRO A 31 -11.23 -21.54 2.41
CA PRO A 31 -10.19 -22.37 1.80
C PRO A 31 -8.88 -21.62 1.44
N ILE A 32 -8.77 -20.32 1.72
CA ILE A 32 -7.57 -19.52 1.44
C ILE A 32 -6.53 -19.81 2.54
N ASP A 33 -5.47 -20.54 2.18
CA ASP A 33 -4.39 -20.97 3.08
C ASP A 33 -3.03 -20.38 2.66
N VAL A 34 -3.03 -19.10 2.32
CA VAL A 34 -1.82 -18.33 1.96
C VAL A 34 -1.66 -17.14 2.90
N PRO A 35 -0.43 -16.63 3.09
CA PRO A 35 -0.20 -15.48 3.97
C PRO A 35 -1.05 -14.27 3.57
N LEU A 36 -1.59 -13.58 4.58
CA LEU A 36 -2.28 -12.31 4.44
C LEU A 36 -1.27 -11.17 4.38
N THR A 37 -1.53 -10.20 3.51
CA THR A 37 -0.77 -8.96 3.36
C THR A 37 -1.68 -7.75 3.45
N TYR A 38 -1.09 -6.59 3.69
CA TYR A 38 -1.76 -5.29 3.64
C TYR A 38 -0.86 -4.29 2.92
N ASN A 39 -1.46 -3.34 2.21
CA ASN A 39 -0.78 -2.26 1.52
C ASN A 39 -1.02 -0.92 2.24
N ASP A 40 -0.07 -0.53 3.11
CA ASP A 40 -0.13 0.73 3.85
C ASP A 40 0.10 1.92 2.92
N PRO A 41 -0.71 3.01 2.96
CA PRO A 41 -0.49 4.18 2.12
C PRO A 41 0.77 4.94 2.56
N GLY A 42 1.92 4.48 2.09
CA GLY A 42 3.25 4.91 2.52
C GLY A 42 3.76 4.17 3.77
N MET A 43 4.91 4.64 4.26
CA MET A 43 5.64 4.04 5.40
C MET A 43 4.99 4.35 6.76
N GLY A 44 3.73 3.93 6.97
CA GLY A 44 2.94 4.18 8.18
C GLY A 44 3.16 3.17 9.31
N SER A 45 3.54 1.94 8.96
CA SER A 45 3.64 0.79 9.87
C SER A 45 2.27 0.34 10.42
N SER A 46 1.18 0.61 9.69
CA SER A 46 -0.16 0.17 10.05
C SER A 46 -0.26 -1.36 9.92
N PHE A 47 -0.91 -2.01 10.89
CA PHE A 47 -1.13 -3.46 10.89
C PHE A 47 0.15 -4.31 10.81
N ILE A 48 1.30 -3.74 11.17
CA ILE A 48 2.58 -4.45 11.20
C ILE A 48 2.74 -5.33 12.45
N ASN A 49 2.07 -4.93 13.54
CA ASN A 49 2.07 -5.62 14.82
C ASN A 49 0.79 -5.32 15.61
N GLY A 50 0.53 -6.11 16.64
CA GLY A 50 -0.62 -5.93 17.51
C GLY A 50 -1.92 -6.51 16.93
N THR A 51 -3.04 -5.88 17.26
CA THR A 51 -4.37 -6.32 16.81
C THR A 51 -4.52 -6.16 15.30
N GLY A 52 -4.97 -7.21 14.62
CA GLY A 52 -5.18 -7.19 13.17
C GLY A 52 -3.89 -7.14 12.35
N ALA A 53 -2.78 -7.66 12.90
CA ALA A 53 -1.50 -7.66 12.23
C ALA A 53 -1.44 -8.74 11.14
N VAL A 54 -1.06 -8.34 9.93
CA VAL A 54 -0.92 -9.25 8.79
C VAL A 54 0.39 -10.03 8.82
N ASP A 55 0.45 -11.15 8.09
CA ASP A 55 1.66 -11.99 8.01
C ASP A 55 2.81 -11.28 7.30
N LEU A 56 2.49 -10.55 6.22
CA LEU A 56 3.43 -9.78 5.42
C LEU A 56 2.98 -8.32 5.34
N TYR A 57 3.71 -7.43 6.01
CA TYR A 57 3.50 -6.00 5.87
C TYR A 57 4.05 -5.49 4.53
N GLY A 58 3.23 -4.76 3.78
CA GLY A 58 3.62 -4.01 2.61
C GLY A 58 3.24 -2.54 2.74
N PHE A 59 3.95 -1.67 2.02
CA PHE A 59 3.61 -0.26 1.90
C PHE A 59 3.66 0.18 0.45
N ASP A 60 2.74 1.07 0.09
CA ASP A 60 2.60 1.61 -1.26
C ASP A 60 3.39 2.89 -1.44
N GLU A 61 3.73 3.18 -2.70
CA GLU A 61 4.56 4.32 -2.99
C GLU A 61 4.33 4.87 -4.41
N TYR A 62 3.91 6.14 -4.44
CA TYR A 62 3.54 6.87 -5.65
C TYR A 62 4.34 8.18 -5.82
N PRO A 63 5.67 8.10 -6.04
CA PRO A 63 6.57 9.24 -5.85
C PRO A 63 6.37 10.33 -6.90
N GLN A 64 5.99 10.00 -8.13
CA GLN A 64 5.72 10.95 -9.21
C GLN A 64 4.31 11.55 -9.14
N ARG A 65 3.46 11.12 -8.21
CA ARG A 65 2.08 11.61 -8.02
C ARG A 65 1.22 11.40 -9.28
N SER A 66 0.04 12.01 -9.32
CA SER A 66 -0.93 11.83 -10.39
C SER A 66 -1.13 13.07 -11.28
N ASP A 67 -0.27 14.10 -11.17
CA ASP A 67 -0.35 15.29 -12.04
C ASP A 67 0.28 14.99 -13.40
N CYS A 68 -0.58 14.58 -14.33
CA CYS A 68 -0.22 14.34 -15.72
C CYS A 68 -0.27 15.59 -16.61
N THR A 69 -0.60 16.77 -16.05
CA THR A 69 -0.63 18.04 -16.79
C THR A 69 0.73 18.74 -16.76
N HIS A 70 1.51 18.55 -15.69
CA HIS A 70 2.85 19.08 -15.55
C HIS A 70 3.86 17.97 -15.25
N GLN A 71 4.62 17.58 -16.25
CA GLN A 71 5.67 16.56 -16.10
C GLN A 71 6.85 17.11 -15.28
N THR A 72 6.74 17.00 -13.96
CA THR A 72 7.79 17.33 -13.00
C THR A 72 8.29 16.05 -12.35
N TRP A 73 9.61 15.82 -12.43
CA TRP A 73 10.24 14.73 -11.72
C TRP A 73 10.30 15.03 -10.23
N ASN A 74 9.45 14.35 -9.46
CA ASN A 74 9.47 14.41 -8.01
C ASN A 74 10.61 13.53 -7.46
N PRO A 75 11.28 13.92 -6.37
CA PRO A 75 12.27 13.07 -5.72
C PRO A 75 11.57 11.83 -5.13
N ALA A 76 12.08 10.64 -5.45
CA ALA A 76 11.67 9.42 -4.76
C ALA A 76 12.24 9.38 -3.35
N PRO A 77 11.50 8.87 -2.35
CA PRO A 77 12.06 8.57 -1.04
C PRO A 77 13.30 7.68 -1.12
N THR A 78 14.33 8.03 -0.34
CA THR A 78 15.63 7.34 -0.34
C THR A 78 15.83 6.44 0.88
N ASN A 79 14.79 6.28 1.70
CA ASN A 79 14.87 5.65 3.02
C ASN A 79 14.10 4.31 3.11
N TYR A 80 13.62 3.73 2.00
CA TYR A 80 12.85 2.49 2.05
C TYR A 80 13.58 1.35 2.76
N TYR A 81 14.86 1.13 2.45
CA TYR A 81 15.66 0.09 3.11
C TYR A 81 15.84 0.37 4.61
N SER A 82 16.23 1.60 4.97
CA SER A 82 16.42 1.96 6.38
C SER A 82 15.13 1.86 7.19
N TYR A 83 13.99 2.23 6.59
CA TYR A 83 12.67 2.09 7.20
C TYR A 83 12.31 0.62 7.39
N HIS A 84 12.44 -0.21 6.34
CA HIS A 84 12.19 -1.65 6.42
C HIS A 84 13.02 -2.33 7.52
N MET A 85 14.32 -2.03 7.57
CA MET A 85 15.22 -2.56 8.59
C MET A 85 14.86 -2.09 10.01
N GLN A 86 14.20 -0.94 10.15
CA GLN A 86 13.73 -0.42 11.43
C GLN A 86 12.44 -1.10 11.90
N VAL A 87 11.49 -1.35 10.99
CA VAL A 87 10.13 -1.77 11.38
C VAL A 87 9.84 -3.25 11.20
N ASN A 88 10.41 -3.91 10.17
CA ASN A 88 10.09 -5.31 9.85
C ASN A 88 11.27 -6.09 9.22
N PRO A 89 12.47 -6.16 9.85
CA PRO A 89 13.67 -6.73 9.26
C PRO A 89 13.64 -8.26 9.05
N MET A 90 12.67 -8.95 9.65
CA MET A 90 12.57 -10.42 9.58
C MET A 90 11.77 -10.91 8.37
N ASN A 91 11.05 -10.03 7.71
CA ASN A 91 10.26 -10.30 6.52
C ASN A 91 10.93 -9.69 5.29
N PRO A 92 10.58 -10.13 4.07
CA PRO A 92 11.03 -9.42 2.87
C PRO A 92 10.46 -7.99 2.84
N GLN A 93 11.25 -7.04 2.34
CA GLN A 93 10.73 -5.73 1.97
C GLN A 93 9.72 -5.91 0.82
N PHE A 94 8.47 -5.53 1.06
CA PHE A 94 7.38 -5.70 0.11
C PHE A 94 6.70 -4.36 -0.17
N ILE A 95 6.60 -4.00 -1.45
CA ILE A 95 5.95 -2.79 -1.95
C ILE A 95 4.86 -3.27 -2.94
N PRO A 96 3.65 -3.57 -2.45
CA PRO A 96 2.59 -4.17 -3.26
C PRO A 96 2.14 -3.26 -4.40
N GLU A 97 2.12 -1.94 -4.19
CA GLU A 97 1.90 -0.97 -5.24
C GLU A 97 3.08 0.01 -5.34
N PHE A 98 3.74 0.01 -6.51
CA PHE A 98 4.75 1.00 -6.86
C PHE A 98 4.38 1.63 -8.19
N GLN A 99 4.50 2.95 -8.27
CA GLN A 99 3.99 3.70 -9.41
C GLN A 99 4.51 3.22 -10.76
N SER A 100 3.56 2.93 -11.65
CA SER A 100 3.80 2.63 -13.07
C SER A 100 3.01 3.54 -14.02
N GLY A 101 2.28 4.53 -13.47
CA GLY A 101 1.46 5.47 -14.22
C GLY A 101 0.59 6.31 -13.29
N ALA A 102 -0.49 6.87 -13.83
CA ALA A 102 -1.48 7.62 -13.07
C ALA A 102 -2.87 7.44 -13.70
N GLY A 103 -3.92 7.48 -12.87
CA GLY A 103 -5.30 7.51 -13.36
C GLY A 103 -5.63 8.84 -14.02
N ASP A 104 -6.41 8.81 -15.10
CA ASP A 104 -6.89 9.99 -15.82
C ASP A 104 -8.41 10.14 -15.62
N SER A 105 -8.82 11.28 -15.06
CA SER A 105 -10.23 11.58 -14.82
C SER A 105 -10.85 12.23 -16.05
N TRP A 106 -12.12 11.93 -16.33
CA TRP A 106 -12.88 12.65 -17.36
C TRP A 106 -12.97 14.15 -17.04
N GLY A 107 -12.75 15.00 -18.04
CA GLY A 107 -12.97 16.44 -17.89
C GLY A 107 -12.21 17.29 -18.90
N LEU A 108 -12.53 18.59 -18.95
CA LEU A 108 -11.88 19.55 -19.86
C LEU A 108 -10.39 19.77 -19.54
N THR A 109 -9.96 19.44 -18.32
CA THR A 109 -8.56 19.52 -17.86
C THR A 109 -7.89 18.14 -17.84
N SER A 110 -8.53 17.10 -18.37
CA SER A 110 -7.96 15.77 -18.50
C SER A 110 -6.79 15.81 -19.48
N PRO A 111 -5.61 15.28 -19.11
CA PRO A 111 -4.48 15.19 -20.01
C PRO A 111 -4.66 14.19 -21.17
N GLY A 112 -5.80 13.48 -21.30
CA GLY A 112 -6.13 12.43 -22.28
C GLY A 112 -5.98 12.73 -23.78
N ILE A 113 -5.28 13.80 -24.16
CA ILE A 113 -4.86 14.16 -25.52
C ILE A 113 -3.33 14.39 -25.61
N SER A 114 -2.60 14.20 -24.51
CA SER A 114 -1.16 14.38 -24.35
C SER A 114 -0.45 13.03 -24.20
N PRO A 115 0.89 12.95 -24.32
CA PRO A 115 1.61 11.68 -24.17
C PRO A 115 1.30 11.00 -22.82
N PRO A 116 1.20 9.66 -22.77
CA PRO A 116 0.99 8.94 -21.53
C PRO A 116 2.10 9.25 -20.52
N CYS A 117 1.74 9.35 -19.25
CA CYS A 117 2.67 9.56 -18.15
C CYS A 117 3.55 8.34 -17.94
N VAL A 118 4.85 8.47 -18.27
CA VAL A 118 5.99 7.66 -17.81
C VAL A 118 7.29 8.45 -17.97
#